data_AF-A0AAU3NNA1-F1
#
_entry.id   AF-A0AAU3NNA1-F1
#
_cell.length_a   1.000
_cell.length_b   1.000
_cell.length_c   1.000
_cell.angle_alpha   90.00
_cell.angle_beta   90.00
_cell.angle_gamma   90.00
#
_symmetry.space_group_name_H-M   'P 1'
#
loop_
_entity.id
_entity.type
_entity.pdbx_description
1 polymer ?
#
loop_
_entity_poly.entity_id
_entity_poly.type
_entity_poly.pdbx_seq_one_letter_code
_entity_poly.pdbx_strand_id
1 'polypeptide(L)'
;MVPLAEAWRSGADTWTADQRRDFGNDLKDPQLLIASESSNSSKSDSGPAEWGPTNKTFWCTNGKDYTHIKSVWKLTTTDEEKTALSSMLDTCSV
;
A
#
# COMPACT_ATOMS: atom_id res chain seq x y z
N MET A 1 0.38 4.43 -0.17
CA MET A 1 -0.36 3.85 0.96
C MET A 1 0.09 2.42 1.20
N VAL A 2 0.52 2.12 2.41
CA VAL A 2 0.75 0.78 2.96
C VAL A 2 0.38 0.88 4.46
N PRO A 3 -0.64 0.16 4.98
CA PRO A 3 -1.06 0.30 6.38
C PRO A 3 0.04 -0.05 7.38
N LEU A 4 0.04 0.58 8.56
CA LEU A 4 1.06 0.30 9.58
C LEU A 4 1.10 -1.17 10.02
N ALA A 5 -0.06 -1.82 10.16
CA ALA A 5 -0.11 -3.24 10.52
C ALA A 5 0.37 -4.15 9.38
N GLU A 6 0.13 -3.76 8.13
CA GLU A 6 0.67 -4.48 6.97
C GLU A 6 2.19 -4.34 6.92
N ALA A 7 2.70 -3.10 7.04
CA ALA A 7 4.13 -2.85 7.04
C ALA A 7 4.84 -3.65 8.15
N TRP A 8 4.22 -3.75 9.34
CA TRP A 8 4.70 -4.57 10.44
C TRP A 8 4.86 -6.04 10.05
N ARG A 9 3.83 -6.63 9.42
CA ARG A 9 3.86 -8.02 8.93
C ARG A 9 4.89 -8.24 7.81
N SER A 10 5.21 -7.18 7.08
CA SER A 10 6.09 -7.20 5.91
C SER A 10 7.54 -6.78 6.21
N GLY A 11 7.92 -6.66 7.49
CA GLY A 11 9.32 -6.47 7.93
C GLY A 11 9.60 -5.22 8.77
N ALA A 12 8.59 -4.35 8.98
CA ALA A 12 8.74 -3.19 9.85
C ALA A 12 8.71 -3.53 11.35
N ASP A 13 8.46 -4.78 11.72
CA ASP A 13 8.61 -5.28 13.10
C ASP A 13 10.05 -5.16 13.62
N THR A 14 11.03 -5.22 12.71
CA THR A 14 12.45 -5.04 13.03
C THR A 14 12.90 -3.58 13.08
N TRP A 15 12.02 -2.63 12.72
CA TRP A 15 12.38 -1.22 12.65
C TRP A 15 12.44 -0.56 14.02
N THR A 16 13.36 0.41 14.12
CA THR A 16 13.39 1.35 15.24
C THR A 16 12.09 2.17 15.33
N ALA A 17 11.85 2.78 16.48
CA ALA A 17 10.70 3.68 16.66
C ALA A 17 10.76 4.89 15.71
N ASP A 18 11.96 5.42 15.45
CA ASP A 18 12.16 6.55 14.53
C ASP A 18 11.81 6.16 13.09
N GLN A 19 12.26 5.00 12.61
CA GLN A 19 11.90 4.51 11.27
C GLN A 19 10.38 4.33 11.10
N ARG A 20 9.70 3.80 12.12
CA ARG A 20 8.22 3.66 12.10
C ARG A 20 7.52 5.01 12.09
N ARG A 21 8.03 5.98 12.85
CA ARG A 21 7.51 7.36 12.83
C ARG A 21 7.71 7.98 11.45
N ASP A 22 8.89 7.82 10.87
CA ASP A 22 9.20 8.41 9.56
C ASP A 22 8.32 7.80 8.46
N PHE A 23 8.10 6.48 8.47
CA PHE A 23 7.17 5.83 7.55
C PHE A 23 5.71 6.31 7.72
N GLY A 24 5.25 6.44 8.95
CA GLY A 24 3.89 6.93 9.24
C GLY A 24 3.67 8.40 8.86
N ASN A 25 4.75 9.18 8.70
CA ASN A 25 4.72 10.60 8.38
C ASN A 25 5.43 10.92 7.05
N ASP A 26 5.57 9.93 6.17
CA ASP A 26 6.22 10.12 4.88
C ASP A 26 5.34 10.96 3.95
N LEU A 27 5.80 12.19 3.69
CA LEU A 27 5.17 13.14 2.77
C LEU A 27 5.91 13.24 1.42
N LYS A 28 7.02 12.51 1.26
CA LYS A 28 7.84 12.54 0.04
C LYS A 28 7.37 11.52 -0.97
N ASP A 29 6.99 10.34 -0.48
CA ASP A 29 6.45 9.24 -1.28
C ASP A 29 4.91 9.19 -1.21
N PRO A 30 4.22 8.48 -2.12
CA PRO A 30 2.75 8.42 -2.17
C PRO A 30 2.12 7.59 -1.03
N GLN A 31 2.67 7.67 0.18
CA GLN A 31 2.23 6.94 1.37
C GLN A 31 0.87 7.44 1.88
N LEU A 32 0.62 8.75 1.81
CA LEU A 32 -0.65 9.38 2.20
C LEU A 32 -1.46 9.84 0.99
N LEU A 33 -2.76 9.53 0.98
CA LEU A 33 -3.69 9.84 -0.10
C LEU A 33 -5.01 10.38 0.48
N ILE A 34 -5.67 11.26 -0.25
CA ILE A 34 -7.01 11.74 0.11
C ILE A 34 -8.04 10.69 -0.34
N ALA A 35 -8.90 10.27 0.57
CA ALA A 35 -9.96 9.29 0.30
C ALA A 35 -11.28 9.73 0.96
N SER A 36 -12.40 9.19 0.48
CA SER A 36 -13.66 9.30 1.22
C SER A 36 -13.56 8.54 2.54
N GLU A 37 -14.32 8.98 3.54
CA GLU A 37 -14.42 8.28 4.83
C GLU A 37 -14.80 6.80 4.65
N SER A 38 -15.81 6.53 3.80
CA SER A 38 -16.27 5.16 3.52
C SER A 38 -15.17 4.28 2.91
N SER A 39 -14.38 4.82 1.98
CA SER A 39 -13.27 4.09 1.36
C SER A 39 -12.15 3.84 2.37
N ASN A 40 -11.85 4.82 3.22
CA ASN A 40 -10.82 4.68 4.26
C ASN A 40 -11.22 3.64 5.32
N SER A 41 -12.46 3.70 5.80
CA SER A 41 -13.00 2.74 6.77
C SER A 41 -13.12 1.33 6.19
N SER A 42 -13.53 1.20 4.92
CA SER A 42 -13.58 -0.10 4.24
C SER A 42 -12.21 -0.72 4.05
N LYS A 43 -11.16 0.11 3.91
CA LYS A 43 -9.80 -0.38 3.73
C LYS A 43 -9.14 -0.79 5.04
N SER A 44 -9.31 -0.01 6.11
CA SER A 44 -8.68 -0.27 7.41
C SER A 44 -7.18 -0.58 7.26
N ASP A 45 -6.72 -1.72 7.78
CA ASP A 45 -5.34 -2.22 7.72
C ASP A 45 -5.11 -3.27 6.63
N SER A 46 -6.08 -3.47 5.74
CA SER A 46 -6.00 -4.45 4.66
C SER A 46 -5.02 -4.05 3.57
N GLY A 47 -4.30 -5.06 3.06
CA GLY A 47 -3.44 -4.96 1.88
C GLY A 47 -4.19 -5.21 0.57
N PRO A 48 -3.49 -5.18 -0.59
CA PRO A 48 -4.06 -5.36 -1.92
C PRO A 48 -4.77 -6.69 -2.13
N ALA A 49 -4.36 -7.74 -1.40
CA ALA A 49 -4.98 -9.06 -1.47
C ALA A 49 -6.41 -9.09 -0.91
N GLU A 50 -6.69 -8.22 0.07
CA GLU A 50 -7.97 -8.19 0.79
C GLU A 50 -8.85 -7.02 0.35
N TRP A 51 -8.23 -5.94 -0.13
CA TRP A 51 -8.93 -4.71 -0.48
C TRP A 51 -8.35 -4.07 -1.75
N GLY A 52 -9.24 -3.54 -2.59
CA GLY A 52 -8.88 -2.68 -3.71
C GLY A 52 -9.89 -1.53 -3.88
N PRO A 53 -9.48 -0.38 -4.44
CA PRO A 53 -10.39 0.75 -4.67
C PRO A 53 -11.56 0.34 -5.56
N THR A 54 -12.79 0.79 -5.27
CA THR A 54 -13.94 0.50 -6.15
C THR A 54 -13.76 1.10 -7.54
N ASN A 55 -13.14 2.28 -7.62
CA ASN A 55 -12.81 2.92 -8.90
C ASN A 55 -11.62 2.22 -9.58
N LYS A 56 -11.90 1.40 -10.59
CA LYS A 56 -10.89 0.68 -11.37
C LYS A 56 -9.95 1.60 -12.14
N THR A 57 -10.33 2.83 -12.47
CA THR A 57 -9.42 3.76 -13.17
C THR A 57 -8.25 4.21 -12.28
N PHE A 58 -8.36 4.03 -10.95
CA PHE A 58 -7.29 4.33 -10.00
C PHE A 58 -6.38 3.12 -9.70
N TRP A 59 -6.68 1.95 -10.27
CA TRP A 59 -5.94 0.71 -9.94
C TRP A 59 -4.48 0.78 -10.35
N CYS A 60 -4.17 1.24 -11.56
CA CYS A 60 -2.80 1.41 -12.00
C CYS A 60 -1.98 2.30 -11.04
N THR A 61 -2.53 3.47 -10.70
CA THR A 61 -1.87 4.40 -9.76
C THR A 61 -1.66 3.74 -8.40
N ASN A 62 -2.70 3.12 -7.84
CA ASN A 62 -2.61 2.46 -6.55
C ASN A 62 -1.59 1.31 -6.53
N GLY A 63 -1.58 0.46 -7.56
CA GLY A 63 -0.64 -0.65 -7.69
C GLY A 63 0.81 -0.19 -7.84
N LYS A 64 1.05 0.88 -8.61
CA LYS A 64 2.37 1.51 -8.74
C LYS A 64 2.85 2.09 -7.41
N ASP A 65 2.01 2.89 -6.77
CA ASP A 65 2.36 3.58 -5.52
C ASP A 65 2.62 2.58 -4.39
N TYR A 66 1.77 1.55 -4.24
CA TYR A 66 1.95 0.50 -3.23
C TYR A 66 3.26 -0.25 -3.44
N THR A 67 3.55 -0.64 -4.69
CA THR A 67 4.80 -1.34 -5.05
C THR A 67 6.03 -0.46 -4.80
N HIS A 68 5.95 0.82 -5.16
CA HIS A 68 6.99 1.81 -4.92
C HIS A 68 7.32 1.93 -3.43
N ILE A 69 6.30 2.08 -2.57
CA ILE A 69 6.50 2.21 -1.12
C ILE A 69 7.12 0.96 -0.53
N LYS A 70 6.61 -0.23 -0.89
CA LYS A 70 7.24 -1.49 -0.45
C LYS A 70 8.70 -1.59 -0.87
N SER A 71 9.04 -1.11 -2.07
CA SER A 71 10.43 -1.07 -2.54
C SER A 71 11.30 -0.09 -1.76
N VAL A 72 10.86 1.16 -1.59
CA VAL A 72 11.60 2.22 -0.86
C VAL A 72 11.89 1.79 0.57
N TRP A 73 10.89 1.23 1.24
CA TRP A 73 10.98 0.83 2.64
C TRP A 73 11.46 -0.62 2.84
N LYS A 74 11.79 -1.34 1.76
CA LYS A 74 12.29 -2.72 1.77
C LYS A 74 11.35 -3.70 2.49
N LEU A 75 10.05 -3.52 2.30
CA LEU A 75 9.02 -4.41 2.81
C LEU A 75 8.84 -5.61 1.87
N THR A 76 8.52 -6.78 2.42
CA THR A 76 8.23 -7.98 1.66
C THR A 76 6.81 -7.96 1.09
N THR A 77 6.54 -8.85 0.14
CA THR A 77 5.23 -9.00 -0.51
C THR A 77 4.87 -10.47 -0.54
N THR A 78 3.64 -10.83 -0.17
CA THR A 78 3.16 -12.21 -0.28
C THR A 78 2.74 -12.56 -1.72
N ASP A 79 2.55 -13.84 -2.02
CA ASP A 79 2.10 -14.27 -3.35
C ASP A 79 0.68 -13.78 -3.68
N GLU A 80 -0.19 -13.70 -2.67
CA GLU A 80 -1.55 -13.15 -2.81
C GLU A 80 -1.50 -11.65 -3.11
N GLU A 81 -0.69 -10.89 -2.38
CA GLU A 81 -0.49 -9.47 -2.66
C GLU A 81 0.10 -9.26 -4.05
N LYS A 82 1.09 -10.07 -4.46
CA LYS A 82 1.70 -9.99 -5.78
C LYS A 82 0.67 -10.23 -6.88
N THR A 83 -0.23 -11.20 -6.70
CA THR A 83 -1.31 -11.50 -7.64
C THR A 83 -2.28 -10.33 -7.77
N ALA A 84 -2.69 -9.76 -6.63
CA ALA A 84 -3.58 -8.60 -6.61
C ALA A 84 -2.93 -7.35 -7.24
N LEU A 85 -1.67 -7.07 -6.88
CA LEU A 85 -0.89 -5.96 -7.44
C LEU A 85 -0.70 -6.12 -8.95
N SER A 86 -0.42 -7.34 -9.43
CA SER A 86 -0.32 -7.61 -10.88
C SER A 86 -1.63 -7.28 -11.58
N SER A 87 -2.76 -7.73 -11.03
CA SER A 87 -4.10 -7.43 -11.56
C SER A 87 -4.40 -5.92 -11.58
N MET A 88 -3.91 -5.16 -10.60
CA MET A 88 -4.02 -3.70 -10.59
C MET A 88 -3.13 -3.05 -11.65
N LEU A 89 -1.89 -3.53 -11.80
CA LEU A 89 -0.90 -3.01 -12.76
C LEU A 89 -1.28 -3.31 -14.21
N ASP A 90 -2.00 -4.39 -14.48
CA ASP A 90 -2.52 -4.71 -15.82
C ASP A 90 -3.49 -3.62 -16.34
N THR A 91 -4.05 -2.79 -15.46
CA THR A 91 -4.89 -1.64 -15.84
C THR A 91 -4.08 -0.41 -16.29
N CYS A 92 -2.75 -0.46 -16.31
CA CYS A 92 -1.91 0.70 -16.66
C CYS A 92 -1.86 1.04 -18.16
N SER A 93 -2.36 0.18 -19.03
CA SER A 93 -2.25 0.34 -20.50
C SER A 93 -3.60 0.42 -21.21
N VAL A 94 -4.64 0.88 -20.51
CA VAL A 94 -5.95 1.21 -21.10
C VAL A 94 -6.09 2.70 -21.37
#